data_AF-A0ABD5S655-F1
#
_entry.id   AF-A0ABD5S655-F1
#
_cell.length_a   1.000
_cell.length_b   1.000
_cell.length_c   1.000
_cell.angle_alpha   90.00
_cell.angle_beta   90.00
_cell.angle_gamma   90.00
#
_symmetry.space_group_name_H-M   'P 1'
#
loop_
_entity.id
_entity.type
_entity.pdbx_description
1 polymer ?
#
loop_
_entity_poly.entity_id
_entity_poly.type
_entity_poly.pdbx_seq_one_letter_code
_entity_poly.pdbx_strand_id
1 'polypeptide(L)' 'MRLGVISDLHGNRVALDAVLDDMPAVDGLVCAGDVVGYGPWPG' A
#
# COMPACT_ATOMS: atom_id res chain seq x y z
N MET A 1 13.35 5.39 14.18
CA MET A 1 12.70 4.36 13.36
C MET A 1 11.22 4.68 13.24
N ARG A 2 10.77 5.07 12.06
CA ARG A 2 9.37 5.30 11.68
C ARG A 2 9.00 4.28 10.61
N LEU A 3 7.90 3.56 10.82
CA LEU A 3 7.38 2.59 9.86
C LEU A 3 6.08 3.12 9.26
N GLY A 4 5.98 3.06 7.93
CA GLY A 4 4.71 3.22 7.22
C GLY A 4 3.91 1.92 7.30
N VAL A 5 2.62 2.02 7.60
CA VAL A 5 1.73 0.85 7.67
C VAL A 5 0.61 1.03 6.65
N ILE A 6 0.45 0.03 5.79
CA ILE A 6 -0.60 -0.03 4.76
C ILE A 6 -1.36 -1.35 4.87
N SER A 7 -2.61 -1.38 4.43
CA SER A 7 -3.49 -2.55 4.49
C SER A 7 -4.50 -2.50 3.33
N ASP A 8 -5.14 -3.63 3.05
CA ASP A 8 -6.37 -3.72 2.24
C ASP A 8 -6.21 -3.09 0.85
N LEU A 9 -5.11 -3.44 0.19
CA LEU A 9 -4.79 -2.89 -1.14
C LEU A 9 -5.75 -3.39 -2.21
N HIS A 10 -6.22 -4.64 -2.08
CA HIS A 10 -7.14 -5.32 -2.99
C HIS A 10 -6.78 -5.18 -4.48
N GLY A 11 -5.49 -5.15 -4.84
CA GLY A 11 -5.04 -4.93 -6.22
C GLY A 11 -5.30 -3.52 -6.78
N ASN A 12 -5.51 -2.52 -5.92
CA ASN A 12 -5.73 -1.13 -6.31
C ASN A 12 -4.39 -0.37 -6.43
N ARG A 13 -3.68 -0.60 -7.54
CA ARG A 13 -2.38 0.02 -7.81
C ARG A 13 -2.42 1.55 -7.74
N VAL A 14 -3.47 2.16 -8.29
CA VAL A 14 -3.64 3.63 -8.33
C VAL A 14 -3.74 4.21 -6.92
N ALA A 15 -4.51 3.59 -6.03
CA ALA A 15 -4.61 4.04 -4.65
C ALA A 15 -3.31 3.83 -3.88
N LEU A 16 -2.62 2.71 -4.11
CA LEU A 16 -1.31 2.46 -3.50
C LEU A 16 -0.30 3.55 -3.87
N ASP A 17 -0.18 3.89 -5.16
CA ASP A 17 0.74 4.94 -5.61
C ASP A 17 0.40 6.30 -4.99
N ALA A 18 -0.88 6.68 -4.97
CA ALA A 18 -1.30 7.94 -4.37
C ALA A 18 -0.96 8.03 -2.87
N VAL A 19 -1.14 6.94 -2.12
CA VAL A 19 -0.81 6.90 -0.69
C VAL A 19 0.70 6.94 -0.46
N LEU A 20 1.48 6.24 -1.29
CA LEU A 20 2.94 6.26 -1.18
C LEU A 20 3.51 7.65 -1.50
N ASP A 21 2.94 8.36 -2.48
CA ASP A 21 3.35 9.71 -2.85
C ASP A 21 3.01 10.75 -1.78
N ASP A 22 1.89 10.59 -1.06
CA ASP A 22 1.47 11.48 0.03
C ASP A 22 2.18 11.17 1.37
N MET A 23 2.75 9.97 1.50
CA MET A 23 3.39 9.53 2.74
C MET A 23 4.73 10.25 2.99
N PRO A 24 5.03 10.70 4.23
CA PRO A 24 6.35 11.20 4.57
C PRO A 24 7.41 10.09 4.48
N ALA A 25 8.68 10.48 4.42
CA ALA A 25 9.78 9.52 4.47
C ALA A 25 9.73 8.64 5.73
N VAL A 26 9.78 7.32 5.52
CA VAL A 26 9.80 6.29 6.56
C VAL A 26 11.00 5.37 6.37
N ASP A 27 11.45 4.73 7.45
CA ASP A 27 12.60 3.82 7.44
C ASP A 27 12.25 2.44 6.87
N GLY A 28 10.95 2.12 6.78
CA GLY A 28 10.44 0.88 6.23
C GLY A 28 8.92 0.87 6.10
N LEU A 29 8.41 -0.05 5.29
CA LEU A 29 6.99 -0.28 5.04
C LEU A 29 6.57 -1.66 5.57
N VAL A 30 5.40 -1.69 6.22
CA VAL A 30 4.73 -2.92 6.65
C VAL A 30 3.36 -2.98 5.98
N CYS A 31 3.08 -4.09 5.30
CA CYS A 31 1.77 -4.38 4.75
C CYS A 31 1.05 -5.39 5.64
N ALA A 32 -0.15 -5.05 6.12
CA ALA A 32 -0.93 -5.88 7.04
C ALA A 32 -1.76 -6.98 6.36
N GLY A 33 -1.87 -6.99 5.02
CA GLY A 33 -2.56 -8.03 4.27
C GLY A 33 -3.45 -7.49 3.16
N ASP A 34 -4.30 -8.40 2.64
CA ASP A 34 -5.29 -8.13 1.58
C ASP A 34 -4.70 -7.39 0.38
N VAL A 35 -3.53 -7.87 -0.06
CA VAL A 35 -2.76 -7.28 -1.16
C VAL A 35 -3.45 -7.47 -2.51
N VAL A 36 -3.97 -8.68 -2.75
CA VAL A 36 -4.70 -9.07 -3.96
C VAL A 36 -6.19 -9.08 -3.71
N GLY A 37 -7.00 -9.03 -4.77
CA GLY A 37 -8.46 -9.03 -4.63
C GLY A 37 -9.17 -8.67 -5.92
N TYR A 38 -10.39 -8.16 -5.80
CA TYR A 38 -11.28 -7.78 -6.91
C TYR A 38 -10.89 -6.46 -7.60
N GLY A 39 -9.82 -5.81 -7.19
CA GLY A 39 -9.31 -4.64 -7.89
C GLY A 39 -8.72 -4.96 -9.27
N PRO A 40 -8.51 -3.95 -10.12
CA PRO A 40 -8.27 -4.17 -11.54
C PRO A 40 -6.86 -4.69 -11.86
N TRP A 41 -5.94 -4.67 -10.88
CA TRP A 41 -4.54 -5.08 -11.04
C TRP A 41 -4.18 -6.17 -10.02
N PRO A 42 -4.54 -7.44 -10.28
CA PRO A 42 -4.29 -8.53 -9.34
C PRO A 42 -2.86 -9.11 -9.37
N GLY A 43 -1.97 -8.59 -10.24
CA GLY A 43 -0.66 -9.18 -10.55
C GLY A 43 0.50 -8.20 -10.54
#